data_AF-A0A970D735-F1
#
_entry.id   AF-A0A970D735-F1
#
_cell.length_a   1.000
_cell.length_b   1.000
_cell.length_c   1.000
_cell.angle_alpha   90.00
_cell.angle_beta   90.00
_cell.angle_gamma   90.00
#
_symmetry.space_group_name_H-M   'P 1'
#
loop_
_entity.id
_entity.type
_entity.pdbx_description
1 polymer ?
#
loop_
_entity_poly.entity_id
_entity_poly.type
_entity_poly.pdbx_seq_one_letter_code
_entity_poly.pdbx_strand_id
1 'polypeptide(L)'
;MPELTNLHNEAMNLAEKALRMEGDEALKLKREVFKKEKRVALALLDEPEPLRSIMLRSTATLAIRAQEPEEAENLIKEALKGNPCEGMKLELEDLLTDAQNIAIQKQAK
;
A
#
# COMPACT_ATOMS: atom_id res chain seq x y z
N MET A 1 -8.73 14.01 -11.66
CA MET A 1 -8.29 13.21 -12.83
C MET A 1 -9.15 11.95 -12.92
N PRO A 2 -10.00 11.79 -13.95
CA PRO A 2 -10.97 10.69 -14.00
C PRO A 2 -10.32 9.30 -14.04
N GLU A 3 -9.13 9.18 -14.63
CA GLU A 3 -8.40 7.90 -14.70
C GLU A 3 -7.99 7.37 -13.31
N LEU A 4 -7.46 8.23 -12.43
CA LEU A 4 -7.07 7.85 -11.07
C LEU A 4 -8.29 7.45 -10.23
N THR A 5 -9.41 8.16 -10.38
CA THR A 5 -10.68 7.83 -9.74
C THR A 5 -11.19 6.46 -10.20
N ASN A 6 -11.11 6.16 -11.50
CA ASN A 6 -11.50 4.85 -12.03
C ASN A 6 -10.61 3.73 -11.49
N LEU A 7 -9.29 3.93 -11.46
CA LEU A 7 -8.35 2.96 -10.90
C LEU A 7 -8.63 2.66 -9.43
N HIS A 8 -8.88 3.70 -8.63
CA HIS A 8 -9.24 3.57 -7.23
C HIS A 8 -10.56 2.80 -7.05
N ASN A 9 -11.60 3.16 -7.81
CA ASN A 9 -12.90 2.48 -7.74
C ASN A 9 -12.80 1.00 -8.13
N GLU A 10 -12.03 0.69 -9.17
CA GLU A 10 -11.76 -0.70 -9.56
C GLU A 10 -11.00 -1.46 -8.46
N ALA A 11 -10.00 -0.83 -7.83
CA ALA A 11 -9.27 -1.42 -6.73
C ALA A 11 -10.19 -1.71 -5.53
N MET A 12 -11.09 -0.78 -5.18
CA MET A 12 -12.05 -1.00 -4.09
C MET A 12 -13.00 -2.16 -4.39
N ASN A 13 -13.53 -2.25 -5.60
CA ASN A 13 -14.37 -3.38 -6.03
C ASN A 13 -13.61 -4.72 -5.94
N LEU A 14 -12.34 -4.76 -6.33
CA LEU A 14 -11.51 -5.96 -6.21
C LEU A 14 -11.18 -6.29 -4.75
N ALA A 15 -10.97 -5.28 -3.91
CA ALA A 15 -10.71 -5.46 -2.49
C ALA A 15 -11.93 -6.09 -1.78
N GLU A 16 -13.14 -5.62 -2.07
CA GLU A 16 -14.37 -6.22 -1.57
C GLU A 16 -14.53 -7.68 -2.01
N LYS A 17 -14.19 -8.00 -3.26
CA LYS A 17 -14.19 -9.39 -3.73
C LYS A 17 -13.16 -10.22 -2.99
N ALA A 18 -11.96 -9.70 -2.78
CA ALA A 18 -10.88 -10.39 -2.07
C ALA A 18 -11.24 -10.75 -0.62
N LEU A 19 -12.13 -9.99 0.04
CA LEU A 19 -12.63 -10.28 1.38
C LEU A 19 -13.53 -11.53 1.43
N ARG A 20 -14.14 -11.93 0.31
CA ARG A 20 -15.05 -13.07 0.21
C ARG A 20 -14.38 -14.34 -0.31
N MET A 21 -13.10 -14.26 -0.66
CA MET A 21 -12.33 -15.35 -1.25
C MET A 21 -11.30 -15.86 -0.23
N GLU A 22 -10.80 -17.08 -0.45
CA GLU A 22 -9.76 -17.69 0.37
C GLU A 22 -8.57 -18.16 -0.49
N GLY A 23 -7.45 -18.48 0.17
CA GLY A 23 -6.27 -19.04 -0.48
C GLY A 23 -5.69 -18.18 -1.61
N ASP A 24 -5.27 -18.85 -2.69
CA ASP A 24 -4.55 -18.24 -3.81
C ASP A 24 -5.40 -17.23 -4.59
N GLU A 25 -6.72 -17.43 -4.66
CA GLU A 25 -7.62 -16.51 -5.36
C GLU A 25 -7.71 -15.18 -4.63
N ALA A 26 -7.82 -15.21 -3.29
CA ALA A 26 -7.76 -14.01 -2.47
C ALA A 26 -6.43 -13.27 -2.64
N LEU A 27 -5.31 -14.01 -2.70
CA LEU A 27 -3.99 -13.42 -2.88
C LEU A 27 -3.84 -12.76 -4.26
N LYS A 28 -4.31 -13.42 -5.34
CA LYS A 28 -4.32 -12.84 -6.69
C LYS A 28 -5.10 -11.53 -6.73
N LEU A 29 -6.29 -11.49 -6.13
CA LEU A 29 -7.09 -10.27 -6.05
C LEU A 29 -6.38 -9.18 -5.25
N LYS A 30 -5.79 -9.49 -4.09
CA LYS A 30 -5.02 -8.53 -3.29
C LYS A 30 -3.83 -7.93 -4.06
N ARG A 31 -3.13 -8.73 -4.86
CA ARG A 31 -2.06 -8.26 -5.75
C ARG A 31 -2.57 -7.30 -6.83
N GLU A 32 -3.72 -7.60 -7.43
CA GLU A 32 -4.32 -6.70 -8.42
C GLU A 32 -4.83 -5.38 -7.81
N VAL A 33 -5.42 -5.43 -6.62
CA VAL A 33 -5.77 -4.25 -5.82
C VAL A 33 -4.53 -3.39 -5.59
N PHE A 34 -3.47 -4.00 -5.08
CA PHE A 34 -2.20 -3.31 -4.81
C PHE A 34 -1.62 -2.64 -6.07
N LYS A 35 -1.56 -3.34 -7.21
CA LYS A 35 -1.04 -2.77 -8.46
C LYS A 35 -1.80 -1.52 -8.90
N LYS A 36 -3.13 -1.53 -8.78
CA LYS A 36 -3.98 -0.39 -9.14
C LYS A 36 -3.76 0.77 -8.19
N GLU A 37 -3.77 0.53 -6.88
CA GLU A 37 -3.54 1.56 -5.86
C GLU A 37 -2.12 2.14 -5.92
N LYS A 38 -1.11 1.32 -6.22
CA LYS A 38 0.27 1.79 -6.43
C LYS A 38 0.33 2.82 -7.56
N ARG A 39 -0.38 2.60 -8.68
CA ARG A 39 -0.44 3.59 -9.76
C ARG A 39 -1.06 4.90 -9.31
N VAL A 40 -2.11 4.83 -8.48
CA VAL A 40 -2.75 6.02 -7.91
C VAL A 40 -1.80 6.75 -6.97
N ALA A 41 -1.16 6.05 -6.03
CA ALA A 41 -0.24 6.65 -5.07
C ALA A 41 0.98 7.29 -5.77
N LEU A 42 1.55 6.64 -6.79
CA LEU A 42 2.66 7.19 -7.55
C LEU A 42 2.29 8.46 -8.33
N ALA A 43 1.05 8.55 -8.81
CA ALA A 43 0.55 9.75 -9.49
C ALA A 43 0.29 10.93 -8.53
N LEU A 44 0.26 10.69 -7.22
CA LEU A 44 0.01 11.70 -6.19
C LEU A 44 1.28 12.04 -5.38
N LEU A 45 2.48 11.66 -5.87
CA LEU A 45 3.74 11.93 -5.16
C LEU A 45 4.07 13.41 -5.01
N ASP A 46 3.57 14.26 -5.91
CA ASP A 46 3.80 15.71 -5.90
C ASP A 46 2.63 16.49 -5.24
N GLU A 47 1.59 15.78 -4.79
CA GLU A 47 0.46 16.41 -4.10
C GLU A 47 0.85 16.86 -2.69
N PRO A 48 0.23 17.93 -2.17
CA PRO A 48 0.53 18.42 -0.83
C PRO A 48 0.12 17.41 0.25
N GLU A 49 0.86 17.45 1.36
CA GLU A 49 0.51 16.69 2.55
C GLU A 49 -0.83 17.18 3.15
N PRO A 50 -1.63 16.29 3.75
CA PRO A 50 -1.32 14.90 4.09
C PRO A 50 -1.71 13.89 3.00
N LEU A 51 -2.25 14.32 1.86
CA LEU A 51 -2.81 13.43 0.85
C LEU A 51 -1.77 12.42 0.36
N ARG A 52 -0.57 12.92 0.01
CA ARG A 52 0.58 12.12 -0.39
C ARG A 52 0.90 11.02 0.63
N SER A 53 1.13 11.36 1.90
CA SER A 53 1.46 10.38 2.93
C SER A 53 0.32 9.41 3.23
N ILE A 54 -0.94 9.87 3.24
CA ILE A 54 -2.11 9.00 3.42
C ILE A 54 -2.17 7.94 2.33
N MET A 55 -1.95 8.33 1.07
CA MET A 55 -2.04 7.42 -0.08
C MET A 55 -0.89 6.41 -0.09
N LEU A 56 0.34 6.85 0.19
CA LEU A 56 1.48 5.96 0.29
C LEU A 56 1.35 4.96 1.45
N ARG A 57 0.94 5.42 2.65
CA ARG A 57 0.68 4.55 3.82
C ARG A 57 -0.39 3.51 3.49
N SER A 58 -1.52 3.94 2.92
CA SER A 58 -2.64 3.05 2.57
C SER A 58 -2.21 1.99 1.54
N THR A 59 -1.42 2.41 0.55
CA THR A 59 -0.89 1.52 -0.49
C THR A 59 0.13 0.53 0.08
N ALA A 60 0.98 0.95 1.03
CA ALA A 60 1.91 0.06 1.71
C ALA A 60 1.19 -1.05 2.50
N THR A 61 0.10 -0.71 3.19
CA THR A 61 -0.76 -1.71 3.85
C THR A 61 -1.33 -2.73 2.85
N LEU A 62 -1.68 -2.29 1.64
CA LEU A 62 -2.14 -3.19 0.58
C LEU A 62 -1.01 -4.08 0.04
N ALA A 63 0.21 -3.56 -0.07
CA ALA A 63 1.39 -4.34 -0.46
C ALA A 63 1.67 -5.48 0.54
N ILE A 64 1.58 -5.20 1.85
CA ILE A 64 1.70 -6.22 2.91
C ILE A 64 0.63 -7.31 2.72
N ARG A 65 -0.64 -6.91 2.52
CA ARG A 65 -1.75 -7.85 2.28
C ARG A 65 -1.57 -8.67 1.00
N ALA A 66 -0.86 -8.11 0.01
CA ALA A 66 -0.51 -8.77 -1.24
C ALA A 66 0.75 -9.67 -1.15
N GLN A 67 1.35 -9.80 0.04
CA GLN A 67 2.60 -10.52 0.30
C GLN A 67 3.82 -9.95 -0.45
N GLU A 68 3.84 -8.62 -0.66
CA GLU A 68 4.92 -7.85 -1.27
C GLU A 68 5.56 -6.90 -0.23
N PRO A 69 6.22 -7.42 0.83
CA PRO A 69 6.71 -6.59 1.94
C PRO A 69 7.84 -5.62 1.52
N GLU A 70 8.66 -5.97 0.54
CA GLU A 70 9.72 -5.08 0.02
C GLU A 70 9.12 -3.84 -0.66
N GLU A 71 8.02 -4.03 -1.38
CA GLU A 71 7.27 -2.92 -1.99
C GLU A 71 6.60 -2.04 -0.92
N ALA A 72 6.09 -2.64 0.15
CA ALA A 72 5.57 -1.91 1.29
C ALA A 72 6.64 -1.01 1.90
N GLU A 73 7.83 -1.56 2.17
CA GLU A 73 8.96 -0.81 2.71
C GLU A 73 9.37 0.36 1.81
N ASN A 74 9.44 0.15 0.49
CA ASN A 74 9.77 1.21 -0.46
C ASN A 74 8.75 2.36 -0.43
N LEU A 75 7.46 2.04 -0.39
CA LEU A 75 6.38 3.04 -0.31
C LEU A 75 6.40 3.81 1.00
N ILE A 76 6.69 3.14 2.12
CA ILE A 76 6.79 3.76 3.44
C ILE A 76 7.99 4.71 3.50
N LYS A 77 9.15 4.28 3.01
CA LYS A 77 10.34 5.14 2.90
C LYS A 77 10.05 6.36 2.03
N GLU A 78 9.32 6.18 0.93
CA GLU A 78 8.92 7.30 0.07
C GLU A 78 7.99 8.29 0.80
N ALA A 79 7.04 7.78 1.60
CA ALA A 79 6.19 8.64 2.43
C ALA A 79 7.01 9.46 3.43
N LEU A 80 7.94 8.80 4.14
CA LEU A 80 8.81 9.41 5.16
C LEU A 80 9.78 10.46 4.62
N LYS A 81 10.11 10.45 3.32
CA LYS A 81 10.91 11.53 2.68
C LYS A 81 10.16 12.86 2.56
N GLY A 82 8.83 12.83 2.66
CA GLY A 82 8.01 14.03 2.61
C GLY A 82 8.00 14.80 3.93
N ASN A 83 6.86 15.41 4.23
CA ASN A 83 6.64 16.08 5.51
C ASN A 83 5.33 15.59 6.17
N PRO A 84 5.19 14.28 6.44
CA PRO A 84 4.03 13.75 7.14
C PRO A 84 3.88 14.42 8.51
N CYS A 85 2.63 14.58 8.98
CA CYS A 85 2.40 15.01 10.36
C CYS A 85 2.93 13.96 11.35
N GLU A 86 3.19 14.38 12.59
CA GLU A 86 3.83 13.53 13.61
C GLU A 86 3.11 12.20 13.83
N GLY A 87 1.77 12.21 13.94
CA GLY A 87 0.99 10.98 14.07
C GLY A 87 1.13 10.05 12.87
N MET A 88 1.15 10.59 11.65
CA MET A 88 1.34 9.81 10.42
C MET A 88 2.75 9.22 10.36
N LYS A 89 3.77 9.96 10.82
CA LYS A 89 5.15 9.49 10.87
C LYS A 89 5.28 8.28 11.79
N LEU A 90 4.67 8.32 12.98
CA LEU A 90 4.66 7.19 13.91
C LEU A 90 3.99 5.96 13.27
N GLU A 91 2.82 6.13 12.65
CA GLU A 91 2.15 5.03 11.95
C GLU A 91 3.00 4.44 10.81
N LEU A 92 3.75 5.28 10.08
CA LEU A 92 4.65 4.84 9.03
C LEU A 92 5.86 4.07 9.59
N GLU A 93 6.42 4.49 10.72
CA GLU A 93 7.53 3.79 11.39
C GLU A 93 7.11 2.43 11.97
N ASP A 94 5.93 2.35 12.56
CA ASP A 94 5.33 1.08 13.00
C ASP A 94 5.12 0.14 11.80
N LEU A 95 4.51 0.65 10.72
CA LEU A 95 4.26 -0.13 9.51
C LEU A 95 5.56 -0.58 8.82
N LEU A 96 6.62 0.23 8.89
CA LEU A 96 7.94 -0.13 8.36
C LEU A 96 8.52 -1.34 9.09
N THR A 97 8.42 -1.32 10.42
CA THR A 97 8.87 -2.41 11.28
C THR A 97 8.13 -3.71 10.95
N ASP A 98 6.81 -3.63 10.78
CA ASP A 98 6.00 -4.78 10.36
C ASP A 98 6.41 -5.32 8.99
N ALA A 99 6.60 -4.43 8.00
CA ALA A 99 7.02 -4.83 6.66
C ALA A 99 8.38 -5.54 6.66
N GLN A 100 9.35 -5.02 7.41
CA GLN A 100 10.69 -5.62 7.54
C GLN A 100 10.64 -6.98 8.23
N ASN A 101 9.86 -7.11 9.30
CA ASN A 101 9.67 -8.39 9.99
C ASN A 101 9.09 -9.46 9.05
N ILE A 102 8.09 -9.09 8.24
CA ILE A 102 7.49 -10.00 7.25
C ILE A 102 8.49 -10.36 6.16
N ALA A 103 9.29 -9.41 5.67
CA ALA A 103 10.32 -9.66 4.66
C ALA A 103 11.37 -10.66 5.16
N ILE A 104 11.86 -10.49 6.40
CA ILE A 104 12.81 -11.41 7.04
C ILE A 104 12.24 -12.81 7.15
N GLN A 105 10.98 -12.94 7.61
CA GLN A 105 10.31 -14.25 7.71
C GLN A 105 10.12 -14.93 6.35
N LYS A 106 9.89 -14.16 5.29
CA LYS A 106 9.72 -14.67 3.92
C LYS A 106 11.04 -15.21 3.35
N GLN A 107 12.18 -14.61 3.70
CA GLN A 107 13.51 -15.03 3.25
C GLN A 107 14.04 -16.27 4.01
N ALA A 108 13.50 -16.56 5.19
CA ALA A 108 13.88 -17.71 6.02
C ALA A 108 13.12 -19.01 5.66
N LYS A 109 12.21 -18.98 4.68
CA LYS A 109 11.44 -20.14 4.19
C LYS A 109 11.88 -20.54 2.79
#